data_AF-C0E5T2-F1
#
_entry.id   AF-C0E5T2-F1
#
_cell.length_a   1.000
_cell.length_b   1.000
_cell.length_c   1.000
_cell.angle_alpha   90.00
_cell.angle_beta   90.00
_cell.angle_gamma   90.00
#
_symmetry.space_group_name_H-M   'P 1'
#
loop_
_entity.id
_entity.type
_entity.pdbx_description
1 polymer ?
#
loop_
_entity_poly.entity_id
_entity_poly.type
_entity_poly.pdbx_seq_one_letter_code
_entity_poly.pdbx_strand_id
1 'polypeptide(L)'
;MGDTSNNETGAETPNRNIGFAEFDAMKDALAALKAAYVHRSIADESSAADKWWTAKFAVAEQLLETVDDSDPEEMLAIARLANAEIAMMGGIGLPPVNETS
;
A
#
# COMPACT_ATOMS: atom_id res chain seq x y z
N MET A 1 56.53 -7.59 -17.88
CA MET A 1 55.28 -7.97 -18.56
C MET A 1 54.22 -8.16 -17.50
N GLY A 2 53.24 -7.24 -17.50
CA GLY A 2 51.88 -7.34 -16.94
C GLY A 2 51.67 -7.95 -15.56
N ASP A 3 51.55 -7.09 -14.56
CA ASP A 3 51.13 -7.37 -13.19
C ASP A 3 49.77 -8.12 -13.13
N THR A 4 49.73 -9.21 -12.36
CA THR A 4 48.49 -9.88 -11.97
C THR A 4 47.96 -9.17 -10.71
N SER A 5 47.14 -8.14 -10.92
CA SER A 5 46.42 -7.48 -9.83
C SER A 5 44.98 -7.98 -9.79
N ASN A 6 44.74 -8.89 -8.86
CA ASN A 6 43.42 -9.23 -8.37
C ASN A 6 42.92 -8.02 -7.56
N ASN A 7 41.92 -7.31 -8.06
CA ASN A 7 41.13 -6.39 -7.25
C ASN A 7 39.67 -6.78 -7.38
N GLU A 8 39.26 -7.72 -6.52
CA GLU A 8 37.88 -7.82 -6.10
C GLU A 8 37.47 -6.51 -5.41
N THR A 9 36.17 -6.19 -5.49
CA THR A 9 35.41 -5.29 -4.61
C THR A 9 35.02 -3.96 -5.23
N GLY A 10 33.71 -3.85 -5.43
CA GLY A 10 33.03 -2.68 -5.96
C GLY A 10 31.75 -3.01 -6.71
N ALA A 11 31.23 -4.24 -6.63
CA ALA A 11 29.79 -4.42 -6.82
C ALA A 11 29.14 -3.69 -5.66
N GLU A 12 28.69 -2.46 -5.91
CA GLU A 12 27.74 -1.77 -5.05
C GLU A 12 26.68 -2.81 -4.67
N THR A 13 26.63 -3.17 -3.39
CA THR A 13 25.53 -3.99 -2.88
C THR A 13 24.25 -3.30 -3.34
N PRO A 14 23.40 -3.93 -4.18
CA PRO A 14 22.20 -3.28 -4.65
C PRO A 14 21.43 -2.84 -3.43
N ASN A 15 20.97 -1.60 -3.51
CA ASN A 15 20.45 -0.75 -2.47
C ASN A 15 19.35 -1.44 -1.63
N ARG A 16 19.73 -2.32 -0.69
CA ARG A 16 18.77 -3.02 0.18
C ARG A 16 17.96 -2.05 1.04
N ASN A 17 18.50 -0.86 1.30
CA ASN A 17 17.83 0.16 2.10
C ASN A 17 16.64 0.81 1.38
N ILE A 18 16.64 0.88 0.05
CA ILE A 18 15.46 1.27 -0.74
C ILE A 18 14.37 0.21 -0.56
N GLY A 19 14.67 -1.08 -0.76
CA GLY A 19 13.65 -2.14 -0.54
C GLY A 19 12.93 -2.08 0.82
N PHE A 20 13.60 -1.63 1.89
CA PHE A 20 12.96 -1.43 3.20
C PHE A 20 12.03 -0.20 3.28
N ALA A 21 12.41 0.95 2.73
CA ALA A 21 11.61 2.17 2.86
C ALA A 21 10.34 2.12 2.00
N GLU A 22 10.45 1.60 0.78
CA GLU A 22 9.34 1.38 -0.14
C GLU A 22 8.36 0.33 0.39
N PHE A 23 8.87 -0.75 0.98
CA PHE A 23 8.04 -1.78 1.62
C PHE A 23 7.29 -1.24 2.84
N ASP A 24 7.95 -0.45 3.68
CA ASP A 24 7.30 0.21 4.82
C ASP A 24 6.22 1.21 4.36
N ALA A 25 6.50 2.02 3.35
CA ALA A 25 5.53 2.96 2.80
C ALA A 25 4.29 2.26 2.22
N MET A 26 4.49 1.13 1.54
CA MET A 26 3.40 0.28 1.05
C MET A 26 2.59 -0.31 2.20
N LYS A 27 3.25 -0.88 3.22
CA LYS A 27 2.58 -1.47 4.38
C LYS A 27 1.75 -0.45 5.15
N ASP A 28 2.29 0.74 5.38
CA ASP A 28 1.59 1.82 6.08
C ASP A 28 0.36 2.27 5.28
N ALA A 29 0.50 2.44 3.95
CA ALA A 29 -0.62 2.83 3.09
C ALA A 29 -1.72 1.76 3.05
N LEU A 30 -1.35 0.48 2.94
CA LEU A 30 -2.31 -0.64 2.96
C LEU A 30 -2.98 -0.79 4.32
N ALA A 31 -2.26 -0.60 5.43
CA ALA A 31 -2.83 -0.61 6.77
C ALA A 31 -3.85 0.53 6.95
N ALA A 32 -3.53 1.74 6.48
CA ALA A 32 -4.45 2.87 6.51
C ALA A 32 -5.70 2.61 5.65
N LEU A 33 -5.53 2.01 4.46
CA LEU A 33 -6.62 1.67 3.56
C LEU A 33 -7.57 0.63 4.20
N LYS A 34 -7.01 -0.42 4.82
CA LYS A 34 -7.77 -1.42 5.56
C LYS A 34 -8.60 -0.79 6.69
N ALA A 35 -8.00 0.13 7.46
CA ALA A 35 -8.71 0.84 8.51
C ALA A 35 -9.86 1.70 7.96
N ALA A 36 -9.66 2.36 6.82
CA ALA A 36 -10.70 3.14 6.15
C ALA A 36 -11.89 2.27 5.72
N TYR A 37 -11.65 1.07 5.18
CA TYR A 37 -12.72 0.13 4.84
C TYR A 37 -13.52 -0.32 6.07
N VAL A 38 -12.85 -0.64 7.18
CA VAL A 38 -13.53 -1.01 8.42
C VAL A 38 -14.42 0.12 8.93
N HIS A 39 -13.90 1.35 8.98
CA HIS A 39 -14.69 2.51 9.37
C HIS A 39 -15.89 2.73 8.46
N ARG A 40 -15.72 2.53 7.16
CA ARG A 40 -16.82 2.69 6.19
C ARG A 40 -17.87 1.59 6.32
N SER A 41 -17.46 0.36 6.60
CA SER A 41 -18.36 -0.76 6.95
C SER A 41 -19.23 -0.45 8.16
N ILE A 42 -18.67 0.20 9.18
CA ILE A 42 -19.42 0.59 10.39
C ILE A 42 -20.37 1.75 10.11
N ALA A 43 -19.95 2.72 9.29
CA ALA A 43 -20.76 3.89 8.96
C ALA A 43 -21.92 3.56 8.00
N ASP A 44 -21.71 2.62 7.06
CA ASP A 44 -22.74 2.16 6.15
C ASP A 44 -23.54 1.03 6.83
N GLU A 45 -24.67 1.35 7.48
CA GLU A 45 -25.53 0.42 8.24
C GLU A 45 -26.25 -0.65 7.38
N SER A 46 -25.76 -0.94 6.16
CA SER A 46 -26.34 -1.88 5.20
C SER A 46 -25.50 -3.15 5.08
N SER A 47 -26.16 -4.31 5.17
CA SER A 47 -25.51 -5.62 4.98
C SER A 47 -24.83 -5.80 3.60
N ALA A 48 -25.28 -5.06 2.57
CA ALA A 48 -24.65 -5.08 1.26
C ALA A 48 -23.34 -4.29 1.25
N ALA A 49 -23.32 -3.14 1.95
CA ALA A 49 -22.12 -2.34 2.12
C ALA A 49 -21.08 -3.08 2.98
N ASP A 50 -21.51 -3.74 4.04
CA ASP A 50 -20.64 -4.53 4.90
C ASP A 50 -19.88 -5.64 4.14
N LYS A 51 -20.61 -6.40 3.30
CA LYS A 51 -20.00 -7.41 2.41
C LYS A 51 -19.03 -6.79 1.41
N TRP A 52 -19.37 -5.63 0.86
CA TRP A 52 -18.51 -4.92 -0.09
C TRP A 52 -17.20 -4.47 0.54
N TRP A 53 -17.27 -3.81 1.70
CA TRP A 53 -16.09 -3.33 2.41
C TRP A 53 -15.22 -4.46 2.95
N THR A 54 -15.83 -5.56 3.39
CA THR A 54 -15.13 -6.79 3.77
C THR A 54 -14.37 -7.41 2.59
N ALA A 55 -14.98 -7.46 1.40
CA ALA A 55 -14.30 -7.97 0.21
C ALA A 55 -13.11 -7.07 -0.19
N LYS A 56 -13.29 -5.75 -0.12
CA LYS A 56 -12.21 -4.77 -0.37
C LYS A 56 -11.05 -4.91 0.62
N PHE A 57 -11.35 -5.17 1.89
CA PHE A 57 -10.34 -5.45 2.92
C PHE A 57 -9.54 -6.72 2.58
N ALA A 58 -10.20 -7.81 2.20
CA ALA A 58 -9.52 -9.06 1.86
C ALA A 58 -8.59 -8.91 0.65
N VAL A 59 -8.98 -8.13 -0.36
CA VAL A 59 -8.12 -7.82 -1.51
C VAL A 59 -6.86 -7.05 -1.08
N ALA A 60 -6.99 -6.08 -0.19
CA ALA A 60 -5.82 -5.34 0.33
C ALA A 60 -4.87 -6.22 1.15
N GLU A 61 -5.41 -7.22 1.88
CA GLU A 61 -4.58 -8.23 2.56
C GLU A 61 -3.85 -9.14 1.57
N GLN A 62 -4.57 -9.65 0.58
CA GLN A 62 -3.97 -10.51 -0.45
C GLN A 62 -2.84 -9.79 -1.19
N LEU A 63 -3.01 -8.51 -1.51
CA LEU A 63 -1.99 -7.72 -2.18
C LEU A 63 -0.70 -7.61 -1.35
N LEU A 64 -0.81 -7.46 -0.02
CA LEU A 64 0.33 -7.45 0.88
C LEU A 64 1.06 -8.80 0.92
N GLU A 65 0.33 -9.91 0.79
CA GLU A 65 0.89 -11.26 0.83
C GLU A 65 1.57 -11.68 -0.48
N THR A 66 1.15 -11.11 -1.62
CA THR A 66 1.59 -11.57 -2.95
C THR A 66 2.58 -10.65 -3.66
N VAL A 67 2.83 -9.45 -3.14
CA VAL A 67 3.74 -8.47 -3.75
C VAL A 67 5.17 -9.02 -3.82
N ASP A 68 5.85 -8.79 -4.95
CA ASP A 68 7.26 -9.11 -5.11
C ASP A 68 8.11 -8.13 -4.29
N ASP A 69 8.75 -8.63 -3.23
CA ASP A 69 9.52 -7.78 -2.33
C ASP A 69 10.87 -7.31 -2.91
N SER A 70 11.20 -7.76 -4.13
CA SER A 70 12.38 -7.34 -4.87
C SER A 70 12.14 -6.19 -5.84
N ASP A 71 10.88 -5.80 -6.09
CA ASP A 71 10.50 -4.68 -6.97
C ASP A 71 10.01 -3.45 -6.16
N PRO A 72 10.90 -2.48 -5.87
CA PRO A 72 10.51 -1.27 -5.14
C PRO A 72 9.57 -0.35 -5.95
N GLU A 73 9.56 -0.42 -7.28
CA GLU A 73 8.62 0.39 -8.08
C GLU A 73 7.20 -0.17 -7.97
N GLU A 74 7.04 -1.49 -7.92
CA GLU A 74 5.75 -2.13 -7.65
C GLU A 74 5.21 -1.72 -6.27
N MET A 75 6.05 -1.78 -5.23
CA MET A 75 5.66 -1.35 -3.88
C MET A 75 5.20 0.11 -3.84
N LEU A 76 5.94 1.01 -4.50
CA LEU A 76 5.56 2.43 -4.59
C LEU A 76 4.25 2.63 -5.37
N ALA A 77 4.03 1.87 -6.44
CA ALA A 77 2.78 1.92 -7.19
C ALA A 77 1.60 1.49 -6.33
N ILE A 78 1.76 0.41 -5.55
CA ILE A 78 0.74 -0.07 -4.60
C ILE A 78 0.48 0.99 -3.51
N ALA A 79 1.52 1.57 -2.93
CA ALA A 79 1.38 2.62 -1.92
C ALA A 79 0.62 3.84 -2.46
N ARG A 80 0.92 4.28 -3.69
CA ARG A 80 0.23 5.39 -4.36
C ARG A 80 -1.23 5.05 -4.64
N LEU A 81 -1.51 3.83 -5.10
CA LEU A 81 -2.87 3.36 -5.36
C LEU A 81 -3.71 3.35 -4.08
N ALA A 82 -3.18 2.80 -2.99
CA ALA A 82 -3.86 2.76 -1.69
C ALA A 82 -4.18 4.18 -1.18
N ASN A 83 -3.21 5.09 -1.26
CA ASN A 83 -3.41 6.49 -0.87
C ASN A 83 -4.45 7.21 -1.76
N ALA A 84 -4.48 6.93 -3.06
CA ALA A 84 -5.48 7.48 -3.97
C ALA A 84 -6.90 6.96 -3.62
N GLU A 85 -7.03 5.67 -3.28
CA GLU A 85 -8.32 5.10 -2.87
C GLU A 85 -8.81 5.70 -1.54
N ILE A 86 -7.92 5.91 -0.56
CA ILE A 86 -8.24 6.64 0.68
C ILE A 86 -8.72 8.07 0.36
N ALA A 87 -8.03 8.78 -0.54
CA ALA A 87 -8.42 10.13 -0.93
C ALA A 87 -9.81 10.16 -1.60
N MET A 88 -10.09 9.19 -2.49
CA MET A 88 -11.39 9.04 -3.15
C MET A 88 -12.53 8.71 -2.18
N MET A 89 -12.24 8.01 -1.08
CA MET A 89 -13.21 7.76 0.00
C MET A 89 -13.50 8.99 0.88
N GLY A 90 -12.87 10.14 0.58
CA GLY A 90 -13.04 11.40 1.31
C GLY A 90 -12.09 11.52 2.49
N GLY A 91 -10.79 11.27 2.27
CA GLY A 91 -9.76 11.23 3.33
C GLY A 91 -9.97 12.25 4.44
N ILE A 92 -10.01 11.80 5.70
CA ILE A 92 -10.39 12.57 6.93
C ILE A 92 -11.25 13.80 6.61
N GLY A 93 -12.34 13.60 5.88
CA GLY A 93 -13.29 14.61 5.48
C GLY A 93 -14.67 14.04 5.72
N LEU A 94 -15.43 14.75 6.56
CA LEU A 94 -16.76 14.43 7.07
C LEU A 94 -17.67 13.70 6.06
N PRO A 95 -18.60 12.85 6.53
CA PRO A 95 -19.57 12.20 5.66
C PRO A 95 -20.32 13.24 4.81
N PRO A 96 -20.72 12.88 3.57
CA PRO A 96 -21.49 13.78 2.72
C PRO A 96 -22.72 14.22 3.50
N VAL A 97 -22.85 15.54 3.70
CA VAL A 97 -24.06 16.12 4.27
C VAL A 97 -25.18 15.75 3.30
N ASN A 98 -26.14 14.95 3.76
CA ASN A 98 -27.40 14.78 3.07
C ASN A 98 -28.04 16.17 3.01
N GLU A 99 -27.95 16.85 1.86
CA GLU A 99 -28.82 17.98 1.56
C GLU A 99 -30.22 17.40 1.37
N THR A 100 -30.99 17.37 2.45
CA THR A 100 -32.45 17.26 2.37
C THR A 100 -32.99 18.55 1.74
N SER A 101 -33.60 18.44 0.57
CA SER A 101 -34.64 19.36 0.09
C SER A 101 -35.69 18.58 -0.68
#